data_AF-A0A7C3NDJ5-F1
#
_entry.id   AF-A0A7C3NDJ5-F1
#
_cell.length_a   1.000
_cell.length_b   1.000
_cell.length_c   1.000
_cell.angle_alpha   90.00
_cell.angle_beta   90.00
_cell.angle_gamma   90.00
#
_symmetry.space_group_name_H-M   'P 1'
#
loop_
_entity.id
_entity.type
_entity.pdbx_description
1 polymer ?
#
loop_
_entity_poly.entity_id
_entity_poly.type
_entity_poly.pdbx_seq_one_letter_code
_entity_poly.pdbx_strand_id
1 'polypeptide(L)'
;MLQLKDAIAGALSGFMAGLLVTAIGGRIIMRIIALVDPFTDPRFTVDGTLFLVIIGIAFGAALGAPFGLLYITVQGLLPVPRYWKGLLFGLFLLLTTGGIFFSMDQAEEFTDFEPPLLAVSLFGLLFPIYGVVIEVFTHRFDDWLSIISESRLKIIGYIILTIICLLGLLMNIGVISERL
;
A
#
# COMPACT_ATOMS: atom_id res chain seq x y z
N MET A 1 11.57 -22.14 5.05
CA MET A 1 11.51 -21.32 6.28
C MET A 1 11.78 -19.89 5.89
N LEU A 2 10.86 -18.96 6.17
CA LEU A 2 11.09 -17.54 5.93
C LEU A 2 12.24 -17.08 6.83
N GLN A 3 13.30 -16.50 6.29
CA GLN A 3 14.33 -15.91 7.14
C GLN A 3 13.83 -14.59 7.70
N LEU A 4 14.31 -14.20 8.89
CA LEU A 4 13.93 -12.92 9.50
C LEU A 4 14.26 -11.73 8.59
N LYS A 5 15.37 -11.82 7.85
CA LYS A 5 15.77 -10.84 6.83
C LYS A 5 14.67 -10.65 5.78
N ASP A 6 14.16 -11.74 5.23
CA ASP A 6 13.11 -11.73 4.21
C ASP A 6 11.82 -11.12 4.78
N ALA A 7 11.44 -11.48 6.02
CA ALA A 7 10.27 -10.90 6.67
C ALA A 7 10.38 -9.37 6.79
N ILE A 8 11.54 -8.86 7.21
CA ILE A 8 11.79 -7.43 7.35
C ILE A 8 11.78 -6.73 5.99
N ALA A 9 12.43 -7.32 4.99
CA ALA A 9 12.41 -6.80 3.63
C ALA A 9 10.98 -6.70 3.10
N GLY A 10 10.15 -7.73 3.33
CA GLY A 10 8.77 -7.77 2.87
C GLY A 10 7.90 -6.75 3.57
N ALA A 11 7.96 -6.68 4.90
CA ALA A 11 7.21 -5.72 5.68
C ALA A 11 7.58 -4.27 5.32
N LEU A 12 8.88 -3.96 5.20
CA LEU A 12 9.34 -2.63 4.80
C LEU A 12 8.96 -2.28 3.37
N SER A 13 9.10 -3.21 2.44
CA SER A 13 8.72 -3.00 1.04
C SER A 13 7.23 -2.74 0.92
N GLY A 14 6.43 -3.54 1.62
CA GLY A 14 4.98 -3.38 1.67
C GLY A 14 4.56 -2.07 2.31
N PHE A 15 5.19 -1.68 3.42
CA PHE A 15 4.95 -0.40 4.08
C PHE A 15 5.26 0.78 3.15
N MET A 16 6.45 0.78 2.53
CA MET A 16 6.87 1.84 1.61
C MET A 16 6.00 1.89 0.34
N ALA A 17 5.68 0.73 -0.23
CA ALA A 17 4.80 0.65 -1.39
C ALA A 17 3.40 1.17 -1.05
N GLY A 18 2.85 0.78 0.09
CA GLY A 18 1.53 1.25 0.53
C GLY A 18 1.52 2.75 0.77
N LEU A 19 2.53 3.27 1.48
CA LEU A 19 2.67 4.71 1.71
C LEU A 19 2.75 5.50 0.41
N LEU A 20 3.63 5.09 -0.52
CA LEU A 20 3.83 5.83 -1.76
C LEU A 20 2.63 5.73 -2.70
N VAL A 21 2.05 4.56 -2.85
CA VAL A 21 0.90 4.36 -3.74
C VAL A 21 -0.33 5.06 -3.21
N THR A 22 -0.59 5.01 -1.90
CA THR A 22 -1.72 5.73 -1.32
C THR A 22 -1.49 7.24 -1.34
N ALA A 23 -0.34 7.73 -0.89
CA ALA A 23 -0.10 9.17 -0.81
C ALA A 23 0.09 9.83 -2.19
N ILE A 24 0.95 9.27 -3.04
CA ILE A 24 1.25 9.84 -4.36
C ILE A 24 0.19 9.40 -5.37
N GLY A 25 -0.13 8.11 -5.42
CA GLY A 25 -1.12 7.59 -6.36
C GLY A 25 -2.51 8.16 -6.10
N GLY A 26 -2.96 8.21 -4.84
CA GLY A 26 -4.21 8.86 -4.47
C GLY A 26 -4.24 10.33 -4.89
N ARG A 27 -3.16 11.07 -4.69
CA ARG A 27 -3.07 12.48 -5.11
C ARG A 27 -3.17 12.65 -6.64
N ILE A 28 -2.51 11.78 -7.39
CA ILE A 28 -2.55 11.82 -8.86
C ILE A 28 -3.97 11.51 -9.33
N ILE A 29 -4.62 10.48 -8.76
CA ILE A 29 -5.98 10.08 -9.14
C ILE A 29 -6.98 11.20 -8.85
N MET A 30 -6.96 11.76 -7.64
CA MET A 30 -7.87 12.86 -7.28
C MET A 30 -7.67 14.06 -8.20
N ARG A 31 -6.44 14.30 -8.67
CA ARG A 31 -6.16 15.37 -9.65
C ARG A 31 -6.70 15.05 -11.04
N ILE A 32 -6.62 13.79 -11.48
CA ILE A 32 -7.23 13.37 -12.75
C ILE A 32 -8.75 13.53 -12.67
N ILE A 33 -9.35 13.09 -11.56
CA ILE A 33 -10.79 13.22 -11.33
C ILE A 33 -11.19 14.69 -11.33
N ALA A 34 -10.52 15.56 -10.59
CA ALA A 34 -10.83 17.00 -10.53
C ALA A 34 -10.64 17.75 -11.87
N LEU A 35 -9.90 17.18 -12.84
CA LEU A 35 -9.80 17.75 -14.19
C LEU A 35 -10.95 17.33 -15.11
N VAL A 36 -11.61 16.22 -14.78
CA VAL A 36 -12.69 15.64 -15.60
C VAL A 36 -14.05 15.97 -15.01
N ASP A 37 -14.14 16.00 -13.67
CA ASP A 37 -15.36 16.30 -12.93
C ASP A 37 -15.52 17.83 -12.76
N PRO A 38 -16.58 18.42 -13.36
CA PRO A 38 -16.82 19.86 -13.29
C PRO A 38 -17.23 20.36 -11.90
N PHE A 39 -17.56 19.46 -10.96
CA PHE A 39 -18.02 19.83 -9.61
C PHE A 39 -16.92 19.74 -8.55
N THR A 40 -15.77 19.14 -8.87
CA THR A 40 -14.65 18.97 -7.93
C THR A 40 -13.60 20.08 -8.09
N ASP A 41 -13.39 20.90 -7.05
CA ASP A 41 -12.42 22.01 -7.07
C ASP A 41 -10.99 21.54 -6.72
N PRO A 42 -9.99 21.63 -7.63
CA PRO A 42 -8.63 21.15 -7.38
C PRO A 42 -7.83 22.11 -6.49
N ARG A 43 -8.06 22.08 -5.17
CA ARG A 43 -7.32 22.93 -4.21
C ARG A 43 -6.12 22.21 -3.61
N PHE A 44 -4.97 22.88 -3.66
CA PHE A 44 -3.75 22.46 -2.97
C PHE A 44 -3.68 23.08 -1.58
N THR A 45 -4.03 22.32 -0.56
CA THR A 45 -3.83 22.72 0.85
C THR A 45 -2.68 21.93 1.47
N VAL A 46 -1.96 22.60 2.39
CA VAL A 46 -0.95 21.94 3.23
C VAL A 46 -1.61 20.84 4.06
N ASP A 47 -2.80 21.12 4.58
CA ASP A 47 -3.62 20.18 5.36
C ASP A 47 -3.96 18.92 4.55
N GLY A 48 -4.39 19.07 3.29
CA GLY A 48 -4.69 17.93 2.43
C GLY A 48 -3.45 17.09 2.08
N THR A 49 -2.27 17.72 2.01
CA THR A 49 -1.02 16.98 1.82
C THR A 49 -0.63 16.20 3.07
N LEU A 50 -0.72 16.81 4.24
CA LEU A 50 -0.44 16.15 5.52
C LEU A 50 -1.41 14.99 5.75
N PHE A 51 -2.69 15.20 5.45
CA PHE A 51 -3.72 14.16 5.52
C PHE A 51 -3.38 12.95 4.65
N LEU A 52 -2.98 13.16 3.39
CA LEU A 52 -2.57 12.06 2.50
C LEU A 52 -1.32 11.32 2.99
N VAL A 53 -0.38 12.02 3.62
CA VAL A 53 0.80 11.37 4.22
C VAL A 53 0.40 10.53 5.42
N ILE A 54 -0.47 11.03 6.29
CA ILE A 54 -0.97 10.31 7.47
C ILE A 54 -1.76 9.06 7.04
N ILE A 55 -2.67 9.21 6.09
CA ILE A 55 -3.40 8.09 5.49
C ILE A 55 -2.43 7.11 4.82
N GLY A 56 -1.44 7.61 4.09
CA GLY A 56 -0.41 6.76 3.48
C GLY A 56 0.36 5.94 4.50
N ILE A 57 0.73 6.52 5.63
CA ILE A 57 1.37 5.80 6.75
C ILE A 57 0.41 4.75 7.32
N ALA A 58 -0.87 5.11 7.53
CA ALA A 58 -1.88 4.20 8.06
C ALA A 58 -2.10 2.99 7.13
N PHE A 59 -2.36 3.23 5.85
CA PHE A 59 -2.54 2.19 4.84
C PHE A 59 -1.27 1.37 4.63
N GLY A 60 -0.10 2.02 4.61
CA GLY A 60 1.19 1.35 4.55
C GLY A 60 1.39 0.39 5.71
N ALA A 61 1.04 0.80 6.93
CA ALA A 61 1.20 -0.04 8.12
C ALA A 61 0.16 -1.16 8.21
N ALA A 62 -1.12 -0.83 8.03
CA ALA A 62 -2.24 -1.74 8.25
C ALA A 62 -2.43 -2.75 7.11
N LEU A 63 -2.19 -2.36 5.86
CA LEU A 63 -2.41 -3.20 4.68
C LEU A 63 -1.11 -3.46 3.93
N GLY A 64 -0.30 -2.41 3.74
CA GLY A 64 0.95 -2.48 2.98
C GLY A 64 1.92 -3.51 3.54
N ALA A 65 2.28 -3.43 4.82
CA ALA A 65 3.25 -4.34 5.43
C ALA A 65 2.79 -5.82 5.44
N PRO A 66 1.53 -6.15 5.80
CA PRO A 66 1.02 -7.52 5.66
C PRO A 66 1.04 -8.03 4.23
N PHE A 67 0.64 -7.22 3.25
CA PHE A 67 0.70 -7.64 1.84
C PHE A 67 2.13 -7.78 1.33
N GLY A 68 3.10 -7.04 1.87
CA GLY A 68 4.50 -7.25 1.54
C GLY A 68 5.13 -8.50 2.13
N LEU A 69 4.71 -8.88 3.34
CA LEU A 69 5.03 -10.21 3.87
C LEU A 69 4.44 -11.31 2.99
N LEU A 70 3.18 -11.14 2.57
CA LEU A 70 2.51 -12.07 1.67
C LEU A 70 3.18 -12.13 0.29
N TYR A 71 3.68 -11.00 -0.23
CA TYR A 71 4.42 -10.98 -1.48
C TYR A 71 5.65 -11.89 -1.42
N ILE A 72 6.46 -11.77 -0.35
CA ILE A 72 7.68 -12.55 -0.20
C ILE A 72 7.40 -14.05 0.00
N THR A 73 6.29 -14.41 0.64
CA THR A 73 5.92 -15.83 0.77
C THR A 73 5.49 -16.43 -0.58
N VAL A 74 4.80 -15.65 -1.42
CA VAL A 74 4.22 -16.14 -2.67
C VAL A 74 5.15 -15.98 -3.88
N GLN A 75 6.07 -15.01 -3.88
CA GLN A 75 6.94 -14.72 -5.03
C GLN A 75 7.79 -15.92 -5.48
N GLY A 76 8.12 -16.84 -4.56
CA GLY A 76 8.88 -18.06 -4.86
C GLY A 76 8.06 -19.11 -5.61
N LEU A 77 6.73 -19.05 -5.51
CA LEU A 77 5.80 -20.02 -6.12
C LEU A 77 5.36 -19.60 -7.54
N LEU A 78 5.57 -18.35 -7.91
CA LEU A 78 5.14 -17.82 -9.20
C LEU A 78 6.11 -18.23 -10.32
N PRO A 79 5.68 -19.04 -11.32
CA PRO A 79 6.53 -19.51 -12.42
C PRO A 79 6.68 -18.46 -13.53
N VAL A 80 6.96 -17.21 -13.15
CA VAL A 80 7.07 -16.08 -14.08
C VAL A 80 8.38 -15.32 -13.91
N PRO A 81 8.83 -14.59 -14.96
CA PRO A 81 10.02 -13.77 -14.85
C PRO A 81 9.89 -12.73 -13.74
N ARG A 82 11.00 -12.43 -13.06
CA ARG A 82 11.09 -11.52 -11.90
C ARG A 82 10.29 -10.21 -12.11
N TYR A 83 10.46 -9.56 -13.26
CA TYR A 83 9.78 -8.31 -13.61
C TYR A 83 8.24 -8.37 -13.61
N TRP A 84 7.65 -9.55 -13.80
CA TRP A 84 6.20 -9.76 -13.85
C TRP A 84 5.60 -10.18 -12.50
N LYS A 85 6.42 -10.62 -11.54
CA LYS A 85 5.95 -11.11 -10.24
C LYS A 85 5.17 -10.04 -9.48
N GLY A 86 5.72 -8.83 -9.45
CA GLY A 86 5.06 -7.67 -8.86
C GLY A 86 3.72 -7.35 -9.52
N LEU A 87 3.69 -7.29 -10.85
CA LEU A 87 2.46 -7.01 -11.58
C LEU A 87 1.37 -8.06 -11.34
N LEU A 88 1.73 -9.36 -11.43
CA LEU A 88 0.79 -10.45 -11.18
C LEU A 88 0.29 -10.46 -9.74
N PHE A 89 1.16 -10.13 -8.78
CA PHE A 89 0.77 -9.97 -7.40
C PHE A 89 -0.24 -8.84 -7.21
N GLY A 90 0.02 -7.67 -7.82
CA GLY A 90 -0.91 -6.54 -7.78
C GLY A 90 -2.25 -6.87 -8.44
N LEU A 91 -2.25 -7.59 -9.56
CA LEU A 91 -3.48 -8.08 -10.20
C LEU A 91 -4.22 -9.09 -9.32
N PHE A 92 -3.49 -9.99 -8.66
CA PHE A 92 -4.08 -10.93 -7.70
C PHE A 92 -4.74 -10.19 -6.53
N LEU A 93 -4.09 -9.16 -5.97
CA LEU A 93 -4.68 -8.31 -4.93
C LEU A 93 -5.91 -7.56 -5.43
N LEU A 94 -5.90 -7.05 -6.67
CA LEU A 94 -7.07 -6.41 -7.27
C LEU A 94 -8.25 -7.38 -7.35
N LEU A 95 -8.02 -8.62 -7.79
CA LEU A 95 -9.09 -9.61 -7.95
C LEU A 95 -9.62 -10.15 -6.62
N THR A 96 -8.76 -10.27 -5.60
CA THR A 96 -9.14 -10.84 -4.30
C THR A 96 -9.67 -9.80 -3.32
N THR A 97 -8.98 -8.66 -3.21
CA THR A 97 -9.27 -7.60 -2.24
C THR A 97 -10.02 -6.44 -2.88
N GLY A 98 -9.82 -6.17 -4.17
CA GLY A 98 -10.51 -5.08 -4.86
C GLY A 98 -12.02 -5.23 -4.82
N GLY A 99 -12.54 -6.46 -4.97
CA GLY A 99 -13.98 -6.73 -4.80
C GLY A 99 -14.50 -6.26 -3.44
N ILE A 100 -13.79 -6.60 -2.35
CA ILE A 100 -14.14 -6.19 -0.98
C ILE A 100 -14.06 -4.67 -0.81
N PHE A 101 -13.01 -4.06 -1.38
CA PHE A 101 -12.77 -2.62 -1.32
C PHE A 101 -13.86 -1.81 -2.02
N PHE A 102 -14.32 -2.27 -3.19
CA PHE A 102 -15.36 -1.60 -3.98
C PHE A 102 -16.79 -2.03 -3.62
N SER A 103 -17.00 -3.10 -2.85
CA SER A 103 -18.34 -3.59 -2.46
C SER A 103 -18.83 -3.10 -1.10
N MET A 104 -17.96 -2.56 -0.25
CA MET A 104 -18.35 -1.91 1.00
C MET A 104 -19.07 -0.59 0.70
N ASP A 105 -19.87 -0.05 1.63
CA ASP A 105 -20.58 1.27 1.56
C ASP A 105 -19.75 2.45 1.00
N GLN A 106 -18.43 2.30 0.86
CA GLN A 106 -17.52 3.19 0.14
C GLN A 106 -17.84 3.33 -1.36
N ALA A 107 -18.66 2.44 -1.94
CA ALA A 107 -19.19 2.64 -3.29
C ALA A 107 -19.94 3.97 -3.44
N GLU A 108 -20.55 4.47 -2.36
CA GLU A 108 -21.23 5.78 -2.34
C GLU A 108 -20.23 6.94 -2.58
N GLU A 109 -19.03 6.89 -1.99
CA GLU A 109 -17.99 7.90 -2.24
C GLU A 109 -17.50 7.89 -3.70
N PHE A 110 -17.56 6.74 -4.38
CA PHE A 110 -17.18 6.66 -5.80
C PHE A 110 -18.30 7.09 -6.75
N THR A 111 -19.57 7.04 -6.31
CA THR A 111 -20.70 7.58 -7.08
C THR A 111 -20.77 9.10 -7.05
N ASP A 112 -20.11 9.75 -6.09
CA ASP A 112 -20.01 11.21 -6.03
C ASP A 112 -19.11 11.79 -7.15
N PHE A 113 -18.26 10.97 -7.77
CA PHE A 113 -17.42 11.39 -8.89
C PHE A 113 -18.07 11.07 -10.24
N GLU A 114 -18.22 12.07 -11.10
CA GLU A 114 -18.65 11.88 -12.48
C GLU A 114 -17.46 11.86 -13.45
N PRO A 115 -17.22 10.78 -14.25
CA PRO A 115 -17.96 9.51 -14.31
C PRO A 115 -17.45 8.45 -13.29
N PRO A 116 -18.35 7.70 -12.61
CA PRO A 116 -17.95 6.77 -11.53
C PRO A 116 -17.00 5.65 -11.97
N LEU A 117 -17.18 5.16 -13.20
CA LEU A 117 -16.33 4.12 -13.79
C LEU A 117 -14.87 4.56 -13.93
N LEU A 118 -14.61 5.85 -14.12
CA LEU A 118 -13.26 6.40 -14.19
C LEU A 118 -12.58 6.31 -12.82
N ALA A 119 -13.27 6.71 -11.75
CA ALA A 119 -12.74 6.63 -10.40
C ALA A 119 -12.40 5.18 -10.01
N VAL A 120 -13.35 4.25 -10.19
CA VAL A 120 -13.12 2.82 -9.91
C VAL A 120 -11.94 2.27 -10.70
N SER A 121 -11.82 2.63 -11.98
CA SER A 121 -10.69 2.18 -12.82
C SER A 121 -9.34 2.74 -12.35
N LEU A 122 -9.31 4.02 -11.99
CA LEU A 122 -8.11 4.70 -11.52
C LEU A 122 -7.64 4.15 -10.17
N PHE A 123 -8.56 3.99 -9.20
CA PHE A 123 -8.23 3.37 -7.92
C PHE A 123 -7.89 1.88 -8.06
N GLY A 124 -8.55 1.17 -8.99
CA GLY A 124 -8.21 -0.21 -9.34
C GLY A 124 -6.77 -0.36 -9.87
N LEU A 125 -6.27 0.62 -10.63
CA LEU A 125 -4.88 0.65 -11.11
C LEU A 125 -3.85 0.77 -10.00
N LEU A 126 -4.21 1.28 -8.81
CA LEU A 126 -3.29 1.36 -7.67
C LEU A 126 -2.81 -0.03 -7.22
N PHE A 127 -3.62 -1.08 -7.39
CA PHE A 127 -3.26 -2.44 -6.98
C PHE A 127 -2.10 -3.01 -7.84
N PRO A 128 -2.18 -3.03 -9.19
CA PRO A 128 -1.04 -3.31 -10.05
C PRO A 128 0.18 -2.43 -9.78
N ILE A 129 -0.01 -1.12 -9.57
CA ILE A 129 1.09 -0.19 -9.30
C ILE A 129 1.78 -0.56 -7.97
N TYR A 130 1.01 -0.85 -6.93
CA TYR A 130 1.52 -1.35 -5.64
C TYR A 130 2.37 -2.61 -5.82
N GLY A 131 1.87 -3.56 -6.61
CA GLY A 131 2.63 -4.78 -6.92
C GLY A 131 3.93 -4.51 -7.67
N VAL A 132 3.99 -3.53 -8.57
CA VAL A 132 5.26 -3.16 -9.22
C VAL A 132 6.21 -2.47 -8.24
N VAL A 133 5.69 -1.54 -7.44
CA VAL A 133 6.48 -0.76 -6.47
C VAL A 133 7.08 -1.68 -5.40
N ILE A 134 6.31 -2.66 -4.90
CA ILE A 134 6.79 -3.58 -3.86
C ILE A 134 7.96 -4.45 -4.35
N GLU A 135 7.94 -4.89 -5.60
CA GLU A 135 9.02 -5.67 -6.21
C GLU A 135 10.31 -4.84 -6.28
N VAL A 136 10.20 -3.55 -6.65
CA VAL A 136 11.35 -2.64 -6.67
C VAL A 136 11.95 -2.45 -5.28
N PHE A 137 11.11 -2.24 -4.26
CA PHE A 137 11.58 -2.06 -2.89
C PHE A 137 12.14 -3.35 -2.29
N THR A 138 11.56 -4.51 -2.62
CA THR A 138 12.01 -5.80 -2.10
C THR A 138 13.46 -6.05 -2.49
N HIS A 139 13.82 -5.79 -3.76
CA HIS A 139 15.21 -5.91 -4.20
C HIS A 139 16.13 -4.91 -3.53
N ARG A 140 15.68 -3.65 -3.42
CA ARG A 140 16.50 -2.62 -2.80
C ARG A 140 16.79 -2.92 -1.32
N PHE A 141 15.78 -3.40 -0.59
CA PHE A 141 15.94 -3.73 0.82
C PHE A 141 16.69 -5.03 1.04
N ASP A 142 16.55 -6.03 0.16
CA ASP A 142 17.33 -7.27 0.26
C ASP A 142 18.84 -7.00 0.10
N ASP A 143 19.22 -6.15 -0.86
CA ASP A 143 20.59 -5.70 -1.05
C ASP A 143 21.09 -4.91 0.16
N TRP A 144 20.30 -3.95 0.65
CA TRP A 144 20.68 -3.11 1.80
C TRP A 144 20.83 -3.92 3.10
N LEU A 145 19.91 -4.85 3.36
CA LEU A 145 19.93 -5.70 4.54
C LEU A 145 21.05 -6.74 4.49
N SER A 146 21.54 -7.11 3.29
CA SER A 146 22.65 -8.08 3.15
C SER A 146 23.96 -7.58 3.76
N ILE A 147 24.11 -6.25 3.90
CA ILE A 147 25.32 -5.59 4.43
C ILE A 147 25.31 -5.60 5.97
N ILE A 148 24.14 -5.79 6.58
CA ILE A 148 23.96 -5.65 8.04
C ILE A 148 24.19 -7.00 8.72
N SER A 149 24.99 -7.00 9.80
CA SER A 149 25.24 -8.19 10.63
C SER A 149 23.93 -8.76 11.21
N GLU A 150 23.76 -10.09 11.22
CA GLU A 150 22.54 -10.77 11.69
C GLU A 150 22.06 -10.33 13.08
N SER A 151 22.98 -10.11 14.03
CA SER A 151 22.64 -9.68 15.39
C SER A 151 21.99 -8.30 15.43
N ARG A 152 22.48 -7.36 14.60
CA ARG A 152 21.88 -6.02 14.47
C ARG A 152 20.56 -6.08 13.70
N LEU A 153 20.48 -6.95 12.70
CA LEU A 153 19.30 -7.15 11.88
C LEU A 153 18.11 -7.64 12.73
N LYS A 154 18.36 -8.50 13.73
CA LYS A 154 17.33 -8.90 14.72
C LYS A 154 16.77 -7.70 15.49
N ILE A 155 17.64 -6.89 16.09
CA ILE A 155 17.21 -5.74 16.92
C ILE A 155 16.45 -4.72 16.06
N ILE A 156 17.03 -4.34 14.91
CA ILE A 156 16.41 -3.38 13.98
C ILE A 156 15.07 -3.92 13.48
N GLY A 157 15.02 -5.21 13.12
CA GLY A 157 13.82 -5.87 12.67
C GLY A 157 12.68 -5.84 13.69
N TYR A 158 12.97 -6.20 14.94
CA TYR A 158 11.97 -6.13 16.00
C TYR A 158 11.47 -4.71 16.24
N ILE A 159 12.36 -3.71 16.22
CA ILE A 159 11.97 -2.31 16.37
C ILE A 159 11.05 -1.88 15.23
N ILE A 160 11.42 -2.15 13.98
CA ILE A 160 10.64 -1.78 12.79
C ILE A 160 9.28 -2.46 12.80
N LEU A 161 9.23 -3.77 13.04
CA LEU A 161 7.97 -4.51 13.09
C LEU A 161 7.08 -4.02 14.23
N THR A 162 7.67 -3.71 15.39
CA THR A 162 6.91 -3.14 16.52
C THR A 162 6.32 -1.79 16.15
N ILE A 163 7.10 -0.90 15.52
CA ILE A 163 6.62 0.41 15.08
C ILE A 163 5.50 0.26 14.06
N ILE A 164 5.66 -0.59 13.05
CA ILE A 164 4.64 -0.83 12.02
C ILE A 164 3.36 -1.39 12.64
N CYS A 165 3.47 -2.40 13.51
CA CYS A 165 2.32 -2.97 14.20
C CYS A 165 1.62 -1.94 15.10
N LEU A 166 2.39 -1.14 15.85
CA LEU A 166 1.85 -0.14 16.75
C LEU A 166 1.14 0.97 15.96
N LEU A 167 1.71 1.41 14.83
CA LEU A 167 1.04 2.34 13.90
C LEU A 167 -0.25 1.75 13.33
N GLY A 168 -0.22 0.51 12.84
CA GLY A 168 -1.42 -0.15 12.30
C GLY A 168 -2.52 -0.34 13.34
N LEU A 169 -2.15 -0.60 14.60
CA LEU A 169 -3.08 -0.77 15.71
C LEU A 169 -3.68 0.56 16.16
N LEU A 170 -2.86 1.60 16.34
CA LEU A 170 -3.34 2.95 16.67
C LEU A 170 -4.36 3.46 15.64
N MET A 171 -4.09 3.21 14.36
CA MET A 171 -4.99 3.64 13.29
C MET A 171 -6.31 2.86 13.28
N ASN A 172 -6.29 1.56 13.58
CA ASN A 172 -7.53 0.78 13.73
C ASN A 172 -8.38 1.27 14.91
N ILE A 173 -7.76 1.62 16.05
CA ILE A 173 -8.49 2.17 17.20
C ILE A 173 -9.15 3.51 16.84
N GLY A 174 -8.45 4.38 16.13
CA GLY A 174 -9.00 5.66 15.66
C GLY A 174 -10.26 5.47 14.80
N VAL A 175 -10.19 4.58 13.81
CA VAL A 175 -11.32 4.27 12.91
C VAL A 175 -12.51 3.68 13.66
N ILE A 176 -12.28 2.85 14.68
CA ILE A 176 -13.36 2.27 15.50
C ILE A 176 -14.01 3.34 16.39
N SER A 177 -13.21 4.28 16.92
CA SER A 177 -13.73 5.33 17.81
C SER A 177 -14.61 6.37 17.11
N GLU A 178 -14.44 6.59 15.80
CA GLU A 178 -15.29 7.50 15.01
C GLU A 178 -16.63 6.87 14.59
N ARG A 179 -16.79 5.54 14.72
CA ARG A 179 -18.00 4.80 14.34
C ARG A 179 -18.94 4.48 15.52
N LEU A 180 -18.60 4.90 16.74
CA LEU A 180 -19.37 4.73 17.98
C LEU A 180 -19.97 6.06 18.44
#